data_AF-A0A210Q446-F1
#
_entry.id   AF-A0A210Q446-F1
#
_cell.length_a   1.000
_cell.length_b   1.000
_cell.length_c   1.000
_cell.angle_alpha   90.00
_cell.angle_beta   90.00
_cell.angle_gamma   90.00
#
_symmetry.space_group_name_H-M   'P 1'
#
loop_
_entity.id
_entity.type
_entity.pdbx_description
1 polymer ?
#
loop_
_entity_poly.entity_id
_entity_poly.type
_entity_poly.pdbx_seq_one_letter_code
_entity_poly.pdbx_strand_id
1 'polypeptide(L)'
;MCQQTLHLSVALIDEILNRVKISLAVLQLLGITCVLIAAKYVERFPPEITSLCNLTDNTYEPQQVLDMEKFILKELKFDLNFCEPIMFLDRFLEVEKEDKEVLCILFGLVMPFIAQ
;
A
#
# COMPACT_ATOMS: atom_id res chain seq x y z
N MET A 1 8.61 -8.41 4.79
CA MET A 1 7.43 -7.54 4.76
C MET A 1 6.19 -8.40 4.99
N CYS A 2 5.25 -7.93 5.79
CA CYS A 2 4.01 -8.64 6.05
C CYS A 2 2.93 -8.33 4.99
N GLN A 3 1.90 -9.18 4.90
CA GLN A 3 0.84 -9.02 3.88
C GLN A 3 0.10 -7.68 4.01
N GLN A 4 -0.09 -7.21 5.24
CA GLN A 4 -0.74 -5.94 5.55
C GLN A 4 0.05 -4.75 4.96
N THR A 5 1.38 -4.77 5.08
CA THR A 5 2.26 -3.76 4.45
C THR A 5 2.04 -3.70 2.94
N LEU A 6 1.92 -4.85 2.28
CA LEU A 6 1.71 -4.91 0.83
C LEU A 6 0.34 -4.33 0.45
N HIS A 7 -0.73 -4.74 1.15
CA HIS A 7 -2.08 -4.25 0.89
C HIS A 7 -2.18 -2.74 1.10
N LEU A 8 -1.65 -2.22 2.21
CA LEU A 8 -1.60 -0.78 2.47
C LEU A 8 -0.78 -0.04 1.40
N SER A 9 0.35 -0.61 0.96
CA SER A 9 1.14 -0.01 -0.10
C SER A 9 0.37 0.09 -1.42
N VAL A 10 -0.41 -0.92 -1.80
CA VAL A 10 -1.23 -0.90 -3.02
C VAL A 10 -2.33 0.16 -2.89
N ALA A 11 -3.03 0.19 -1.75
CA ALA A 11 -4.06 1.21 -1.48
C ALA A 11 -3.50 2.64 -1.57
N LEU A 12 -2.29 2.88 -1.05
CA LEU A 12 -1.60 4.17 -1.15
C LEU A 12 -1.27 4.54 -2.59
N ILE A 13 -0.80 3.57 -3.40
CA ILE A 13 -0.51 3.81 -4.82
C ILE A 13 -1.78 4.19 -5.56
N ASP A 14 -2.86 3.42 -5.39
CA ASP A 14 -4.12 3.66 -6.08
C ASP A 14 -4.73 5.01 -5.70
N GLU A 15 -4.70 5.38 -4.42
CA GLU A 15 -5.22 6.67 -3.94
C GLU A 15 -4.42 7.84 -4.53
N ILE A 16 -3.10 7.73 -4.62
CA ILE A 16 -2.27 8.78 -5.23
C ILE A 16 -2.50 8.88 -6.73
N LEU A 17 -2.62 7.75 -7.44
CA LEU A 17 -2.91 7.74 -8.88
C LEU A 17 -4.30 8.30 -9.21
N ASN A 18 -5.26 8.18 -8.28
CA ASN A 18 -6.58 8.78 -8.41
C ASN A 18 -6.54 10.32 -8.29
N ARG A 19 -5.63 10.86 -7.46
CA ARG A 19 -5.51 12.31 -7.21
C ARG A 19 -4.55 13.01 -8.18
N VAL A 20 -3.49 12.34 -8.61
CA VAL A 20 -2.36 12.94 -9.33
C VAL A 20 -2.02 12.12 -10.57
N LYS A 21 -1.90 12.80 -11.72
CA LYS A 21 -1.34 12.17 -12.92
C LYS A 21 0.17 12.03 -12.80
N ILE A 22 0.63 10.80 -12.62
CA ILE A 22 2.04 10.44 -12.50
C ILE A 22 2.51 9.81 -13.81
N SER A 23 3.73 10.15 -14.26
CA SER A 23 4.31 9.54 -15.46
C SER A 23 4.89 8.16 -15.15
N LEU A 24 4.88 7.25 -16.14
CA LEU A 24 5.44 5.91 -15.99
C LEU A 24 6.91 5.91 -15.54
N ALA A 25 7.67 6.94 -15.91
CA ALA A 25 9.08 7.08 -15.55
C ALA A 25 9.33 7.23 -14.04
N VAL A 26 8.36 7.76 -13.28
CA VAL A 26 8.47 7.94 -11.82
C VAL A 26 7.55 7.01 -11.04
N LEU A 27 6.84 6.10 -11.72
CA LEU A 27 5.91 5.17 -11.09
C LEU A 27 6.65 4.19 -10.16
N GLN A 28 7.87 3.76 -10.52
CA GLN A 28 8.68 2.91 -9.65
C GLN A 28 9.12 3.65 -8.38
N LEU A 29 9.49 4.94 -8.50
CA LEU A 29 9.80 5.80 -7.34
C LEU A 29 8.58 5.95 -6.41
N LEU A 30 7.39 6.15 -6.98
CA LEU A 30 6.14 6.14 -6.21
C LEU A 30 5.96 4.82 -5.46
N GLY A 31 6.10 3.69 -6.17
CA GLY A 31 5.91 2.35 -5.61
C GLY A 31 6.80 2.06 -4.42
N ILE A 32 8.12 2.28 -4.54
CA ILE A 32 9.06 2.05 -3.42
C ILE A 32 8.78 2.98 -2.23
N THR A 33 8.32 4.20 -2.50
CA THR A 33 8.00 5.18 -1.45
C THR A 33 6.71 4.80 -0.72
N CYS A 34 5.67 4.35 -1.44
CA CYS A 34 4.45 3.83 -0.83
C CYS A 34 4.74 2.59 0.03
N VAL A 35 5.63 1.69 -0.44
CA VAL A 35 6.08 0.53 0.34
C VAL A 35 6.81 0.97 1.61
N LEU A 36 7.67 1.99 1.53
CA LEU A 36 8.36 2.55 2.69
C LEU A 36 7.37 3.12 3.72
N ILE A 37 6.40 3.92 3.27
CA ILE A 37 5.37 4.53 4.13
C ILE A 37 4.55 3.44 4.82
N ALA A 38 4.07 2.45 4.04
CA ALA A 38 3.30 1.34 4.58
C ALA A 38 4.11 0.53 5.60
N ALA A 39 5.38 0.26 5.32
CA ALA A 39 6.24 -0.49 6.23
C ALA A 39 6.50 0.28 7.53
N LYS A 40 6.72 1.61 7.45
CA LYS A 40 6.83 2.47 8.64
C LYS A 40 5.56 2.50 9.48
N TYR A 41 4.40 2.32 8.86
CA TYR A 41 3.10 2.34 9.54
C TYR A 41 2.76 1.01 10.21
N VAL A 42 3.01 -0.12 9.54
CA VAL A 42 2.57 -1.45 9.98
C VAL A 42 3.66 -2.24 10.69
N GLU A 43 4.91 -2.15 10.23
CA GLU A 43 5.99 -3.03 10.70
C GLU A 43 6.70 -2.46 11.91
N ARG A 44 7.03 -3.34 12.87
CA ARG A 44 7.87 -2.97 14.03
C ARG A 44 9.27 -2.53 13.60
N PHE A 45 9.80 -3.15 12.54
CA PHE A 45 11.13 -2.90 12.02
C PHE A 45 11.05 -2.67 10.50
N PRO A 46 10.74 -1.45 10.06
CA PRO A 46 10.67 -1.12 8.64
C PRO A 46 12.07 -1.21 7.98
N PRO A 47 12.14 -1.46 6.67
CA PRO A 47 13.41 -1.46 5.94
C PRO A 47 14.00 -0.05 5.87
N GLU A 48 15.32 0.01 5.74
CA GLU A 48 16.02 1.27 5.49
C GLU A 48 15.82 1.76 4.06
N ILE A 49 15.83 3.09 3.87
CA ILE A 49 15.69 3.73 2.55
C ILE A 49 16.77 3.26 1.58
N THR A 50 18.00 3.14 2.06
CA THR A 50 19.16 2.61 1.32
C THR A 50 18.89 1.21 0.78
N SER A 51 18.25 0.35 1.58
CA SER A 51 17.91 -1.01 1.18
C SER A 51 16.86 -1.03 0.07
N LEU A 52 15.89 -0.12 0.10
CA LEU A 52 14.90 0.04 -0.96
C LEU A 52 15.48 0.64 -2.24
N CYS A 53 16.40 1.61 -2.13
CA CYS A 53 17.15 2.14 -3.28
C CYS A 53 17.97 1.04 -3.97
N ASN A 54 18.65 0.20 -3.18
CA ASN A 54 19.39 -0.95 -3.69
C ASN A 54 18.50 -1.96 -4.43
N LEU A 55 17.25 -2.16 -3.99
CA LEU A 55 16.29 -3.03 -4.67
C LEU A 55 15.94 -2.53 -6.09
N THR A 56 16.09 -1.23 -6.34
CA THR A 56 15.86 -0.60 -7.65
C THR A 56 17.15 -0.43 -8.46
N ASP A 57 18.19 -1.23 -8.18
CA ASP A 57 19.51 -1.09 -8.80
C ASP A 57 20.10 0.34 -8.68
N ASN A 58 19.80 1.03 -7.57
CA ASN A 58 20.19 2.43 -7.34
C ASN A 58 19.72 3.40 -8.43
N THR A 59 18.60 3.08 -9.09
CA THR A 59 17.94 3.99 -10.04
C THR A 59 17.53 5.31 -9.37
N TYR A 60 17.24 5.27 -8.07
CA TYR A 60 16.82 6.44 -7.29
C TYR A 60 17.72 6.68 -6.08
N GLU A 61 18.02 7.94 -5.83
CA GLU A 61 18.75 8.38 -4.65
C GLU A 61 17.83 8.46 -3.42
N PRO A 62 18.34 8.26 -2.20
CA PRO A 62 17.55 8.37 -0.97
C PRO A 62 16.81 9.71 -0.82
N GLN A 63 17.41 10.80 -1.33
CA GLN A 63 16.78 12.12 -1.30
C GLN A 63 15.50 12.17 -2.15
N GLN A 64 15.50 11.52 -3.32
CA GLN A 64 14.31 11.46 -4.18
C GLN A 64 13.18 10.68 -3.51
N VAL A 65 13.50 9.61 -2.79
CA VAL A 65 12.52 8.84 -1.99
C VAL A 65 11.95 9.71 -0.87
N LEU A 66 12.79 10.47 -0.16
CA LEU A 66 12.35 11.38 0.91
C LEU A 66 11.47 12.53 0.39
N ASP A 67 11.77 13.06 -0.78
CA ASP A 67 10.96 14.13 -1.37
C ASP A 67 9.62 13.60 -1.90
N MET A 68 9.61 12.39 -2.48
CA MET A 68 8.39 11.69 -2.83
C MET A 68 7.55 11.35 -1.59
N GLU A 69 8.18 10.95 -0.47
CA GLU A 69 7.48 10.66 0.78
C GLU A 69 6.74 11.88 1.30
N LYS A 70 7.41 13.04 1.34
CA LYS A 70 6.77 14.30 1.73
C LYS A 70 5.61 14.66 0.80
N PHE A 71 5.78 14.44 -0.50
CA PHE A 71 4.73 14.69 -1.50
C PHE A 71 3.50 13.83 -1.22
N ILE A 72 3.66 12.51 -1.12
CA ILE A 72 2.56 11.56 -0.85
C ILE A 72 1.83 11.93 0.44
N LEU A 73 2.57 12.14 1.54
CA LEU A 73 1.98 12.47 2.84
C LEU A 73 1.20 13.79 2.82
N LYS A 74 1.69 14.77 2.05
CA LYS A 74 1.00 16.05 1.87
C LYS A 74 -0.29 15.90 1.05
N GLU A 75 -0.26 15.13 -0.03
CA GLU A 75 -1.44 14.88 -0.86
C GLU A 75 -2.52 14.08 -0.12
N LEU A 76 -2.10 13.14 0.74
CA LEU A 76 -3.01 12.38 1.61
C LEU A 76 -3.43 13.14 2.87
N LYS A 77 -2.88 14.34 3.12
CA LYS A 77 -3.10 15.11 4.36
C LYS A 77 -2.82 14.28 5.62
N PHE A 78 -1.83 13.38 5.55
CA PHE A 78 -1.47 12.43 6.60
C PHE A 78 -2.60 11.44 7.00
N ASP A 79 -3.64 11.31 6.18
CA ASP A 79 -4.66 10.28 6.39
C ASP A 79 -4.21 8.96 5.75
N LEU A 80 -3.73 8.05 6.61
CA LEU A 80 -3.26 6.72 6.23
C LEU A 80 -4.23 5.62 6.70
N ASN A 81 -5.44 5.99 7.12
CA ASN A 81 -6.44 5.05 7.64
C ASN A 81 -7.14 4.30 6.51
N PHE A 82 -6.38 3.51 5.76
CA PHE A 82 -6.94 2.58 4.78
C PHE A 82 -7.45 1.36 5.54
N CYS A 83 -8.77 1.24 5.62
CA CYS A 83 -9.40 0.04 6.17
C CYS A 83 -9.10 -1.14 5.25
N GLU A 84 -8.29 -2.09 5.72
CA GLU A 84 -8.08 -3.34 4.99
C GLU A 84 -9.39 -4.16 4.99
N PRO A 85 -10.00 -4.41 3.81
CA PRO A 85 -11.27 -5.15 3.75
C PRO A 85 -11.15 -6.57 4.36
N ILE A 86 -9.93 -7.14 4.35
CA ILE A 86 -9.64 -8.44 4.95
C ILE A 86 -9.91 -8.49 6.45
N MET A 87 -9.70 -7.38 7.18
CA MET A 87 -9.96 -7.31 8.62
C MET A 87 -11.46 -7.35 8.94
N PHE A 88 -12.29 -6.85 8.03
CA PHE A 88 -13.74 -6.98 8.14
C PHE A 88 -14.18 -8.39 7.77
N LEU A 89 -13.64 -8.95 6.69
CA LEU A 89 -13.95 -10.31 6.24
C LEU A 89 -13.64 -11.36 7.31
N ASP A 90 -12.47 -11.30 7.96
CA ASP A 90 -12.14 -12.23 9.06
C ASP A 90 -13.14 -12.15 10.22
N ARG A 91 -13.58 -10.93 10.57
CA ARG A 91 -14.61 -10.73 11.61
C ARG A 91 -15.99 -11.26 11.18
N PHE A 92 -16.36 -11.13 9.90
CA PHE A 92 -17.60 -11.71 9.38
C PHE A 92 -17.56 -13.25 9.39
N LEU A 93 -16.42 -13.85 9.05
CA LEU A 93 -16.24 -15.31 9.08
C LEU A 93 -16.31 -15.91 10.48
N GLU A 94 -15.76 -15.22 11.50
CA GLU A 94 -15.86 -15.66 12.89
C GLU A 94 -17.33 -15.76 13.35
N VAL A 95 -18.21 -14.94 12.76
CA VAL A 95 -19.65 -14.92 13.07
C VAL A 95 -20.40 -16.01 12.29
N GLU A 96 -20.05 -16.28 11.02
CA GLU A 96 -20.83 -17.17 10.15
C GLU A 96 -20.39 -18.65 10.12
N LYS A 97 -19.20 -19.04 10.60
CA LYS A 97 -18.71 -20.45 10.55
C LYS A 97 -18.76 -21.10 9.15
N GLU A 98 -18.71 -20.32 8.07
CA GLU A 98 -18.70 -20.87 6.71
C GLU A 98 -17.28 -21.08 6.15
N ASP A 99 -17.20 -21.93 5.11
CA ASP A 99 -15.96 -22.41 4.50
C ASP A 99 -15.17 -21.32 3.77
N LYS A 100 -13.84 -21.42 3.87
CA LYS A 100 -12.86 -20.48 3.27
C LYS A 100 -12.96 -20.32 1.75
N GLU A 101 -13.68 -21.20 1.04
CA GLU A 101 -13.89 -21.11 -0.40
C GLU A 101 -14.73 -19.89 -0.81
N VAL A 102 -15.71 -19.51 0.03
CA VAL A 102 -16.55 -18.32 -0.20
C VAL A 102 -15.70 -17.04 -0.13
N LEU A 103 -14.62 -17.07 0.65
CA LEU A 103 -13.68 -15.96 0.81
C LEU A 103 -12.92 -15.64 -0.48
N CYS A 104 -12.43 -16.66 -1.19
CA CYS A 104 -11.74 -16.47 -2.48
C CYS A 104 -12.66 -15.81 -3.52
N ILE A 105 -13.94 -16.17 -3.49
CA ILE A 105 -14.96 -15.64 -4.40
C ILE A 105 -15.29 -14.19 -4.04
N LEU A 106 -15.51 -13.89 -2.76
CA LEU A 106 -15.72 -12.52 -2.25
C LEU A 106 -14.53 -11.60 -2.53
N PHE A 107 -13.30 -12.10 -2.38
CA PHE A 107 -12.08 -11.32 -2.65
C PHE A 107 -11.98 -10.90 -4.13
N GLY A 108 -12.35 -11.80 -5.05
CA GLY A 108 -12.37 -11.50 -6.49
C GLY A 108 -13.55 -10.61 -6.92
N LEU A 109 -14.69 -10.68 -6.23
CA LEU A 109 -15.91 -9.95 -6.60
C LEU A 109 -16.05 -8.58 -5.92
N VAL A 110 -15.62 -8.42 -4.67
CA VAL A 110 -15.95 -7.22 -3.86
C VAL A 110 -14.83 -6.19 -3.83
N MET A 111 -13.56 -6.60 -3.92
CA MET A 111 -12.43 -5.66 -3.99
C MET A 111 -12.54 -4.64 -5.15
N PRO A 112 -12.94 -5.00 -6.38
CA PRO A 112 -13.13 -4.01 -7.44
C PRO A 112 -14.31 -3.06 -7.20
N PHE A 113 -15.27 -3.39 -6.33
CA PHE A 113 -16.41 -2.52 -5.99
C PHE A 113 -16.12 -1.50 -4.89
N ILE A 114 -15.10 -1.71 -4.07
CA ILE A 114 -14.67 -0.73 -3.05
C ILE A 114 -13.75 0.33 -3.65
N ALA A 115 -13.16 0.06 -4.83
CA ALA A 115 -12.28 0.96 -5.55
C ALA A 115 -12.99 1.92 -6.53
N GLN A 116 -14.33 2.03 -6.50
CA GLN A 116 -15.13 2.81 -7.45
C GLN A 116 -16.03 3.84 -6.76
#